data_AF-A0A0K1NPL7-F1
#
_entry.id   AF-A0A0K1NPL7-F1
#
_cell.length_a   1.000
_cell.length_b   1.000
_cell.length_c   1.000
_cell.angle_alpha   90.00
_cell.angle_beta   90.00
_cell.angle_gamma   90.00
#
_symmetry.space_group_name_H-M   'P 1'
#
loop_
_entity.id
_entity.type
_entity.pdbx_description
1 polymer ?
#
loop_
_entity_poly.entity_id
_entity_poly.type
_entity_poly.pdbx_seq_one_letter_code
_entity_poly.pdbx_strand_id
1 'polypeptide(L)'
;MKEKLMPYRWIAYVLAWYIFQMYPAYLQMTSTSEEYLVTLFLISVVVILFCSYKFGSEKGKVLGILMFLIAVLIDVFVAFFTFAMLLGMNWHN
;
A
#
# COMPACT_ATOMS: atom_id res chain seq x y z
N MET A 1 6.67 -30.83 -10.88
CA MET A 1 6.68 -29.69 -9.96
C MET A 1 6.20 -28.46 -10.72
N LYS A 2 5.05 -27.87 -10.40
CA LYS A 2 4.73 -26.54 -10.93
C LYS A 2 5.65 -25.57 -10.22
N GLU A 3 6.69 -25.09 -10.91
CA GLU A 3 7.49 -23.96 -10.43
C GLU A 3 6.51 -22.85 -10.05
N LYS A 4 6.41 -22.54 -8.75
CA LYS A 4 5.75 -21.32 -8.30
C LYS A 4 6.64 -20.19 -8.81
N LEU A 5 6.33 -19.67 -10.00
CA LEU A 5 7.13 -18.68 -10.72
C LEU A 5 7.57 -17.48 -9.87
N MET A 6 6.89 -17.19 -8.75
CA MET A 6 7.33 -16.20 -7.76
C MET A 6 6.97 -16.63 -6.34
N PRO A 7 7.93 -17.13 -5.52
CA PRO A 7 7.66 -17.61 -4.16
C PRO A 7 7.20 -16.50 -3.19
N TYR A 8 7.37 -15.23 -3.56
CA TYR A 8 7.02 -14.04 -2.76
C TYR A 8 6.09 -13.06 -3.50
N ARG A 9 5.27 -13.55 -4.45
CA ARG A 9 4.37 -12.70 -5.27
C ARG A 9 3.48 -11.74 -4.46
N TRP A 10 3.04 -12.15 -3.28
CA TRP A 10 2.17 -11.34 -2.42
C TRP A 10 2.89 -10.10 -1.88
N ILE A 11 4.19 -10.21 -1.60
CA ILE A 11 5.02 -9.05 -1.24
C ILE A 11 5.15 -8.11 -2.43
N ALA A 12 5.40 -8.66 -3.63
CA ALA A 12 5.47 -7.85 -4.85
C ALA A 12 4.16 -7.10 -5.13
N TYR A 13 2.99 -7.72 -4.86
CA TYR A 13 1.70 -7.05 -5.02
C TYR A 13 1.51 -5.89 -4.03
N VAL A 14 1.94 -6.05 -2.78
CA VAL A 14 1.93 -4.95 -1.80
C VAL A 14 2.86 -3.82 -2.23
N LEU A 15 4.06 -4.13 -2.73
CA LEU A 15 4.98 -3.11 -3.25
C LEU A 15 4.39 -2.36 -4.45
N ALA A 16 3.79 -3.08 -5.41
CA ALA A 16 3.11 -2.47 -6.54
C ALA A 16 1.93 -1.60 -6.08
N TRP A 17 1.21 -2.04 -5.04
CA TRP A 17 0.12 -1.28 -4.46
C TRP A 17 0.58 0.04 -3.83
N TYR A 18 1.72 0.09 -3.13
CA TYR A 18 2.25 1.36 -2.61
C TYR A 18 2.61 2.35 -3.71
N ILE A 19 3.18 1.86 -4.82
CA ILE A 19 3.44 2.70 -6.00
C ILE A 19 2.11 3.24 -6.53
N PHE A 20 1.09 2.38 -6.63
CA PHE A 20 -0.25 2.81 -7.02
C PHE A 20 -0.82 3.84 -6.05
N GLN A 21 -0.74 3.65 -4.73
CA GLN A 21 -1.28 4.57 -3.73
C GLN A 21 -0.70 6.00 -3.81
N MET A 22 0.54 6.15 -4.29
CA MET A 22 1.18 7.46 -4.52
C MET A 22 0.71 8.15 -5.81
N TYR A 23 -0.15 7.53 -6.63
CA TYR A 23 -0.61 8.10 -7.90
C TYR A 23 -1.18 9.53 -7.80
N PRO A 24 -1.92 9.95 -6.73
CA PRO A 24 -2.43 11.31 -6.66
C PRO A 24 -1.30 12.35 -6.64
N ALA A 25 -0.20 12.03 -5.96
CA ALA A 25 0.98 12.89 -5.93
C ALA A 25 1.72 12.88 -7.28
N TYR A 26 1.89 11.71 -7.91
CA TYR A 26 2.55 11.61 -9.23
C TYR A 26 1.82 12.39 -10.33
N LEU A 27 0.48 12.43 -10.26
CA LEU A 27 -0.37 13.14 -11.21
C LEU A 27 -0.70 14.57 -10.78
N GLN A 28 -0.07 15.07 -9.70
CA GLN A 28 -0.25 16.43 -9.18
C GLN A 28 -1.72 16.81 -8.96
N MET A 29 -2.52 15.88 -8.43
CA MET A 29 -3.95 16.08 -8.19
C MET A 29 -4.17 16.93 -6.92
N THR A 30 -3.76 18.20 -6.94
CA THR A 30 -3.79 19.08 -5.75
C THR A 30 -5.20 19.39 -5.24
N SER A 31 -6.22 19.18 -6.07
CA SER A 31 -7.65 19.28 -5.68
C SER A 31 -8.23 18.00 -5.06
N THR A 32 -7.40 16.97 -4.83
CA THR A 32 -7.83 15.73 -4.16
C THR A 32 -8.31 16.04 -2.74
N SER A 33 -9.50 15.57 -2.37
CA SER A 33 -10.01 15.75 -1.02
C SER A 33 -9.27 14.87 -0.01
N GLU A 34 -9.15 15.35 1.23
CA GLU A 34 -8.59 14.57 2.33
C GLU A 34 -9.38 13.27 2.56
N GLU A 35 -10.70 13.32 2.43
CA GLU A 35 -11.60 12.16 2.49
C GLU A 35 -11.24 11.08 1.47
N TYR A 36 -10.83 11.49 0.27
CA TYR A 36 -10.38 10.58 -0.77
C TYR A 36 -9.08 9.87 -0.37
N LEU A 37 -8.11 10.61 0.18
CA LEU A 37 -6.84 10.05 0.65
C LEU A 37 -7.05 9.07 1.81
N VAL A 38 -7.95 9.40 2.75
CA VAL A 38 -8.35 8.50 3.84
C VAL A 38 -9.01 7.24 3.29
N THR A 39 -9.90 7.38 2.31
CA THR A 39 -10.56 6.24 1.65
C THR A 39 -9.53 5.35 0.96
N LEU A 40 -8.57 5.93 0.24
CA LEU A 40 -7.50 5.21 -0.43
C LEU A 40 -6.61 4.44 0.56
N PHE A 41 -6.30 5.05 1.71
CA PHE A 41 -5.60 4.38 2.82
C PHE A 41 -6.40 3.18 3.36
N LEU A 42 -7.71 3.32 3.60
CA LEU A 42 -8.53 2.20 4.06
C LEU A 42 -8.60 1.06 3.04
N ILE A 43 -8.67 1.36 1.74
CA ILE A 43 -8.59 0.36 0.68
C ILE A 43 -7.22 -0.34 0.72
N SER A 44 -6.14 0.40 0.96
CA SER A 44 -4.80 -0.16 1.10
C SER A 44 -4.71 -1.19 2.23
N VAL A 45 -5.27 -0.88 3.40
CA VAL A 45 -5.35 -1.83 4.52
C VAL A 45 -6.06 -3.13 4.13
N VAL A 46 -7.15 -3.05 3.34
CA VAL A 46 -7.86 -4.24 2.84
C VAL A 46 -7.01 -5.05 1.87
N VAL A 47 -6.29 -4.41 0.95
CA VAL A 47 -5.37 -5.08 0.01
C VAL A 47 -4.22 -5.76 0.75
N ILE A 48 -3.65 -5.09 1.74
CA ILE A 48 -2.58 -5.62 2.60
C ILE A 48 -3.08 -6.82 3.41
N LEU A 49 -4.28 -6.74 3.98
CA LEU A 49 -4.90 -7.86 4.69
C LEU A 49 -5.05 -9.08 3.77
N PHE A 50 -5.56 -8.88 2.56
CA PHE A 50 -5.73 -9.94 1.57
C PHE A 50 -4.39 -10.57 1.18
N CYS A 51 -3.38 -9.76 0.85
CA CYS A 51 -2.06 -10.24 0.47
C CYS A 51 -1.38 -11.00 1.61
N SER A 52 -1.48 -10.48 2.84
CA SER A 52 -0.89 -11.07 4.03
C SER A 52 -1.56 -12.39 4.41
N TYR A 53 -2.89 -12.48 4.28
CA TYR A 53 -3.64 -13.72 4.45
C TYR A 53 -3.19 -14.79 3.45
N LYS A 54 -3.10 -14.43 2.17
CA LYS A 54 -2.65 -15.37 1.13
C LYS A 54 -1.19 -15.78 1.32
N PHE A 55 -0.31 -14.85 1.70
CA PHE A 55 1.08 -15.15 2.03
C PHE A 55 1.19 -16.11 3.22
N GLY A 56 0.45 -15.83 4.30
CA GLY A 56 0.38 -16.68 5.48
C GLY A 56 -0.16 -18.07 5.20
N SER A 57 -1.12 -18.20 4.27
CA SER A 57 -1.62 -19.51 3.82
C SER A 57 -0.57 -20.36 3.09
N GLU A 58 0.42 -19.72 2.45
CA GLU A 58 1.45 -20.40 1.68
C GLU A 58 2.76 -20.63 2.46
N LYS A 59 3.06 -19.76 3.44
CA LYS A 59 4.35 -19.73 4.15
C LYS A 59 4.22 -19.97 5.66
N GLY A 60 3.01 -19.86 6.22
CA GLY A 60 2.73 -20.04 7.65
C GLY A 60 2.06 -18.81 8.28
N LYS A 61 1.14 -19.05 9.22
CA LYS A 61 0.31 -18.00 9.86
C LYS A 61 1.14 -16.88 10.49
N VAL A 62 2.22 -17.21 11.18
CA VAL A 62 3.10 -16.23 11.86
C VAL A 62 3.72 -15.26 10.84
N LEU A 63 4.20 -15.78 9.70
CA LEU A 63 4.78 -14.95 8.63
C LEU A 63 3.73 -14.05 7.97
N GLY A 64 2.48 -14.53 7.81
CA GLY A 64 1.37 -13.71 7.34
C GLY A 64 1.05 -12.55 8.27
N ILE A 65 0.99 -12.80 9.58
CA ILE A 65 0.76 -11.74 10.58
C ILE A 65 1.90 -10.73 10.59
N LEU A 66 3.15 -11.19 10.54
CA LEU A 66 4.32 -10.31 10.49
C LEU A 66 4.29 -9.42 9.24
N MET A 67 3.96 -10.00 8.07
CA MET A 67 3.80 -9.26 6.83
C MET A 67 2.71 -8.18 6.96
N PHE A 68 1.57 -8.52 7.56
CA PHE A 68 0.47 -7.56 7.76
C PHE A 68 0.91 -6.37 8.62
N LEU A 69 1.54 -6.61 9.77
CA LEU A 69 1.98 -5.56 10.68
C LEU A 69 2.99 -4.62 10.03
N ILE A 70 4.00 -5.18 9.36
CA ILE A 70 5.02 -4.39 8.66
C ILE A 70 4.40 -3.60 7.52
N ALA A 71 3.52 -4.22 6.72
CA ALA A 71 2.90 -3.58 5.59
C ALA A 71 1.94 -2.45 6.01
N VAL A 72 1.13 -2.62 7.06
CA VAL A 72 0.29 -1.53 7.57
C VAL A 72 1.13 -0.38 8.11
N LEU A 73 2.26 -0.67 8.77
CA LEU A 73 3.17 0.39 9.22
C LEU A 73 3.72 1.20 8.03
N ILE A 74 4.18 0.53 6.97
CA ILE A 74 4.66 1.18 5.74
C ILE A 74 3.53 1.96 5.05
N ASP A 75 2.32 1.41 5.02
CA ASP A 75 1.13 2.04 4.44
C ASP A 75 0.82 3.41 5.06
N VAL A 76 0.93 3.51 6.39
CA VAL A 76 0.80 4.78 7.10
C VAL A 76 1.84 5.80 6.62
N PHE A 77 3.10 5.38 6.46
CA PHE A 77 4.16 6.25 5.94
C PHE A 77 3.90 6.68 4.49
N VAL A 78 3.45 5.77 3.63
CA VAL A 78 3.13 6.06 2.22
C VAL A 78 1.95 7.04 2.11
N ALA A 79 0.90 6.84 2.89
CA ALA A 79 -0.26 7.74 2.93
C ALA A 79 0.15 9.13 3.41
N PHE A 80 0.91 9.22 4.52
CA PHE A 80 1.41 10.48 5.04
C PHE A 80 2.30 11.22 4.04
N PHE A 81 3.20 10.50 3.36
CA PHE A 81 4.09 11.08 2.37
C PHE A 81 3.33 11.62 1.14
N THR A 82 2.33 10.86 0.67
CA THR A 82 1.45 11.30 -0.44
C THR A 82 0.71 12.59 -0.08
N PHE A 83 0.16 12.66 1.15
CA PHE A 83 -0.50 13.86 1.67
C PHE A 83 0.47 15.05 1.76
N ALA A 84 1.66 14.87 2.33
CA ALA A 84 2.66 15.92 2.47
C ALA A 84 3.12 16.47 1.10
N MET A 85 3.30 15.60 0.11
CA MET A 85 3.62 16.01 -1.26
C MET A 85 2.51 16.87 -1.88
N LEU A 86 1.25 16.42 -1.78
CA LEU A 86 0.11 17.17 -2.30
C LEU A 86 -0.03 18.54 -1.65
N LEU A 87 0.17 18.61 -0.33
CA LEU A 87 0.14 19.87 0.42
C LEU A 87 1.25 20.82 -0.04
N GLY A 88 2.47 20.30 -0.20
CA GLY A 88 3.60 21.08 -0.72
C GLY A 88 3.35 21.62 -2.14
N MET A 89 2.80 20.79 -3.03
CA MET A 89 2.46 21.21 -4.40
C MET A 89 1.35 22.28 -4.42
N ASN A 90 0.34 22.15 -3.56
CA ASN A 90 -0.74 23.12 -3.48
C ASN A 90 -0.28 24.49 -2.96
N TRP A 91 0.77 24.55 -2.12
CA TRP A 91 1.37 25.81 -1.66
C TRP A 91 2.18 26.55 -2.74
N HIS A 92 2.64 25.85 -3.78
CA HIS A 92 3.45 26.43 -4.86
C HIS A 92 2.63 26.90 -6.07
N ASN A 93 1.35 26.53 -6.17
CA ASN A 93 0.41 26.96 -7.21
C ASN A 93 -0.38 28.20 -6.77
#